data_AF-A0A7Z9C609-F1
#
_entry.id   AF-A0A7Z9C609-F1
#
_cell.length_a   1.000
_cell.length_b   1.000
_cell.length_c   1.000
_cell.angle_alpha   90.00
_cell.angle_beta   90.00
_cell.angle_gamma   90.00
#
_symmetry.space_group_name_H-M   'P 1'
#
loop_
_entity.id
_entity.type
_entity.pdbx_description
1 polymer ?
#
loop_
_entity_poly.entity_id
_entity_poly.type
_entity_poly.pdbx_seq_one_letter_code
_entity_poly.pdbx_strand_id
1 'polypeptide(L)'
;MKGYAPVMDEPGPHGRVKAITTDGLRSYKAAMKDIGNASKQEIGRWANNRVENSHLPFRRRERAMVRFRQMKTLQKFSSVHAAFHNHFNQDRHLISRETYKAQRSASLPEWKTLAA
;
A
#
# COMPACT_ATOMS: atom_id res chain seq x y z
N MET A 1 25.97 -4.42 -21.97
CA MET A 1 24.82 -3.50 -21.90
C MET A 1 24.98 -2.63 -20.66
N LYS A 2 25.12 -1.31 -20.82
CA LYS A 2 25.29 -0.37 -19.70
C LYS A 2 23.94 -0.22 -18.99
N GLY A 3 23.92 -0.52 -17.68
CA GLY A 3 22.75 -0.35 -16.83
C GLY A 3 22.49 1.12 -16.55
N TYR A 4 21.34 1.62 -17.01
CA TYR A 4 20.74 2.83 -16.47
C TYR A 4 19.99 2.44 -15.20
N ALA A 5 20.63 2.56 -14.04
CA ALA A 5 19.89 2.64 -12.79
C ALA A 5 19.31 4.06 -12.71
N PRO A 6 17.98 4.26 -12.75
CA PRO A 6 17.42 5.59 -12.60
C PRO A 6 17.72 6.06 -11.18
N VAL A 7 18.54 7.11 -11.05
CA VAL A 7 18.67 7.85 -9.80
C VAL A 7 17.29 8.45 -9.54
N MET A 8 16.58 7.90 -8.55
CA MET A 8 15.29 8.42 -8.09
C MET A 8 15.49 9.75 -7.36
N ASP A 9 15.85 10.81 -8.09
CA ASP A 9 15.79 12.19 -7.62
C ASP A 9 14.40 12.81 -7.87
N GLU A 10 13.58 12.17 -8.71
CA GLU A 10 12.16 12.49 -8.92
C GLU A 10 11.30 11.92 -7.77
N PRO A 11 10.44 12.73 -7.12
CA PRO A 11 9.54 12.23 -6.09
C PRO A 11 8.47 11.33 -6.69
N GLY A 12 8.40 10.09 -6.21
CA GLY A 12 7.30 9.18 -6.55
C GLY A 12 5.95 9.65 -5.99
N PRO A 13 4.85 8.90 -6.21
CA PRO A 13 3.50 9.25 -5.75
C PRO A 13 3.35 9.51 -4.24
N HIS A 14 4.33 9.08 -3.44
CA HIS A 14 4.38 9.26 -1.99
C HIS A 14 5.48 10.24 -1.54
N GLY A 15 6.05 11.00 -2.46
CA GLY A 15 7.13 11.95 -2.21
C GLY A 15 8.50 11.29 -1.98
N ARG A 16 9.45 12.10 -1.51
CA ARG A 16 10.82 11.65 -1.18
C ARG A 16 10.86 11.13 0.26
N VAL A 17 11.12 9.83 0.41
CA VAL A 17 11.25 9.19 1.74
C VAL A 17 12.68 9.29 2.28
N LYS A 18 12.79 9.50 3.59
CA LYS A 18 14.07 9.54 4.34
C LYS A 18 14.62 8.13 4.59
N ALA A 19 13.73 7.18 4.89
CA ALA A 19 14.05 5.78 5.15
C ALA A 19 12.97 4.85 4.57
N ILE A 20 13.35 3.60 4.30
CA ILE A 20 12.50 2.54 3.77
C ILE A 20 12.71 1.32 4.66
N THR A 21 11.68 0.97 5.44
CA THR A 21 11.71 -0.22 6.27
C THR A 21 11.33 -1.46 5.46
N THR A 22 12.21 -2.46 5.43
CA THR A 22 11.95 -3.75 4.77
C THR A 22 12.14 -4.92 5.74
N ASP A 23 11.81 -6.13 5.31
CA ASP A 23 12.31 -7.32 6.01
C ASP A 23 13.83 -7.49 5.79
N GLY A 24 14.43 -8.42 6.51
CA GLY A 24 15.86 -8.73 6.44
C GLY A 24 16.26 -9.69 5.31
N LEU A 25 15.39 -9.96 4.33
CA LEU A 25 15.70 -10.90 3.25
C LEU A 25 16.71 -10.30 2.26
N ARG A 26 17.57 -11.18 1.71
CA ARG A 26 18.64 -10.79 0.76
C ARG A 26 18.11 -10.15 -0.52
N SER A 27 16.87 -10.47 -0.91
CA SER A 27 16.21 -9.92 -2.10
C SER A 27 16.05 -8.40 -2.02
N TYR A 28 15.67 -7.85 -0.86
CA TYR A 28 15.53 -6.41 -0.68
C TYR A 28 16.87 -5.70 -0.76
N LYS A 29 17.90 -6.24 -0.10
CA LYS A 29 19.24 -5.65 -0.14
C LYS A 29 19.80 -5.62 -1.57
N ALA A 30 19.57 -6.66 -2.37
CA ALA A 30 19.94 -6.69 -3.77
C ALA A 30 19.17 -5.63 -4.57
N ALA A 31 17.83 -5.62 -4.47
CA ALA A 31 16.98 -4.67 -5.20
C ALA A 31 17.30 -3.20 -4.84
N MET A 32 17.53 -2.89 -3.57
CA MET A 32 17.87 -1.54 -3.13
C MET A 32 19.25 -1.08 -3.59
N LYS A 33 20.19 -2.02 -3.77
CA LYS A 33 21.47 -1.73 -4.42
C LYS A 33 21.28 -1.42 -5.90
N ASP A 34 20.48 -2.22 -6.61
CA ASP A 34 20.21 -2.05 -8.03
C ASP A 34 19.48 -0.73 -8.33
N ILE A 35 18.57 -0.31 -7.45
CA ILE A 35 17.82 0.95 -7.54
C ILE A 35 18.63 2.15 -6.96
N GLY A 36 19.81 1.89 -6.37
CA GLY A 36 20.69 2.95 -5.86
C GLY A 36 20.21 3.64 -4.56
N ASN A 37 19.33 3.00 -3.79
CA ASN A 37 18.78 3.56 -2.54
C ASN A 37 19.15 2.76 -1.28
N ALA A 38 20.15 1.87 -1.38
CA ALA A 38 20.58 0.99 -0.29
C ALA A 38 20.82 1.69 1.06
N SER A 39 21.29 2.93 1.06
CA SER A 39 21.53 3.71 2.29
C SER A 39 20.24 4.09 3.04
N LYS A 40 19.08 4.02 2.39
CA LYS A 40 17.78 4.29 3.00
C LYS A 40 17.16 3.06 3.66
N GLN A 41 17.76 1.88 3.55
CA GLN A 41 17.19 0.66 4.09
C GLN A 41 17.26 0.66 5.62
N GLU A 42 16.12 0.47 6.26
CA GLU A 42 16.04 0.17 7.68
C GLU A 42 15.52 -1.25 7.88
N ILE A 43 16.22 -2.01 8.72
CA ILE A 43 15.80 -3.33 9.16
C ILE A 43 15.75 -3.34 10.68
N GLY A 44 14.78 -4.06 11.23
CA GLY A 44 14.66 -4.17 12.68
C GLY A 44 13.60 -5.19 13.04
N ARG A 45 13.75 -5.78 14.23
CA ARG A 45 12.72 -6.66 14.78
C ARG A 45 11.44 -5.85 14.93
N TRP A 46 10.35 -6.32 14.32
CA TRP A 46 9.03 -5.69 14.31
C TRP A 46 8.93 -4.36 13.55
N ALA A 47 10.01 -3.88 12.91
CA ALA A 47 10.01 -2.61 12.20
C ALA A 47 9.02 -2.62 11.00
N ASN A 48 8.87 -3.78 10.35
CA ASN A 48 7.93 -3.97 9.25
C ASN A 48 6.49 -4.32 9.71
N ASN A 49 6.19 -4.36 11.01
CA ASN A 49 4.85 -4.73 11.50
C ASN A 49 3.75 -3.85 10.93
N ARG A 50 4.01 -2.55 10.73
CA ARG A 50 3.04 -1.62 10.16
C ARG A 50 2.65 -2.02 8.74
N VAL A 51 3.64 -2.34 7.90
CA VAL A 51 3.36 -2.78 6.52
C VAL A 51 2.71 -4.16 6.51
N GLU A 52 3.12 -5.08 7.37
CA GLU A 52 2.48 -6.40 7.48
C GLU A 52 1.01 -6.31 7.90
N ASN A 53 0.71 -5.46 8.89
CA ASN A 53 -0.67 -5.22 9.33
C ASN A 53 -1.52 -4.54 8.25
N SER A 54 -0.91 -3.70 7.41
CA SER A 54 -1.60 -3.05 6.29
C SER A 54 -2.12 -4.07 5.26
N HIS A 55 -1.54 -5.27 5.19
CA HIS A 55 -2.02 -6.35 4.32
C HIS A 55 -3.26 -7.07 4.86
N LEU A 56 -3.60 -6.92 6.16
CA LEU A 56 -4.71 -7.66 6.76
C LEU A 56 -6.08 -7.41 6.09
N PRO A 57 -6.48 -6.16 5.77
CA PRO A 57 -7.74 -5.90 5.08
C PRO A 57 -7.81 -6.56 3.70
N PHE A 58 -6.69 -6.56 2.96
CA PHE A 58 -6.56 -7.24 1.67
C PHE A 58 -6.74 -8.75 1.85
N ARG A 59 -5.96 -9.39 2.74
CA ARG A 59 -6.03 -10.84 3.00
C ARG A 59 -7.40 -11.29 3.48
N ARG A 60 -8.09 -10.47 4.29
CA ARG A 60 -9.47 -10.75 4.73
C ARG A 60 -10.43 -10.80 3.54
N ARG A 61 -10.33 -9.83 2.62
CA ARG A 61 -11.16 -9.78 1.41
C ARG A 61 -10.84 -10.92 0.45
N GLU A 62 -9.56 -11.20 0.21
CA GLU A 62 -9.11 -12.34 -0.58
C GLU A 62 -9.69 -13.66 -0.06
N ARG A 63 -9.62 -13.92 1.26
CA ARG A 63 -10.18 -15.13 1.87
C ARG A 63 -11.71 -15.18 1.74
N ALA A 64 -12.40 -14.07 1.97
CA ALA A 64 -13.85 -14.00 1.81
C ALA A 64 -14.30 -14.27 0.36
N MET A 65 -13.45 -13.97 -0.63
CA MET A 65 -13.70 -14.26 -2.04
C MET A 65 -13.24 -15.67 -2.46
N VAL A 66 -12.93 -16.57 -1.51
CA VAL A 66 -12.45 -17.93 -1.79
C VAL A 66 -11.15 -17.94 -2.61
N ARG A 67 -10.31 -16.91 -2.41
CA ARG A 67 -9.10 -16.62 -3.19
C ARG A 67 -9.39 -16.35 -4.67
N PHE A 68 -8.43 -15.72 -5.34
CA PHE A 68 -8.55 -15.46 -6.77
C PHE A 68 -8.20 -16.72 -7.58
N ARG A 69 -9.19 -17.27 -8.29
CA ARG A 69 -8.99 -18.42 -9.19
C ARG A 69 -8.21 -18.05 -10.47
N GLN A 70 -8.15 -16.76 -10.82
CA GLN A 70 -7.49 -16.27 -12.03
C GLN A 70 -6.63 -15.05 -11.71
N MET A 71 -5.46 -14.95 -12.33
CA MET A 71 -4.56 -13.80 -12.18
C MET A 71 -5.21 -12.48 -12.59
N LYS A 72 -6.04 -12.50 -13.65
CA LYS A 72 -6.75 -11.32 -14.15
C LYS A 72 -7.70 -10.72 -13.09
N THR A 73 -8.36 -11.56 -12.29
CA THR A 73 -9.29 -11.07 -11.25
C THR A 73 -8.53 -10.54 -10.04
N LEU A 74 -7.40 -11.17 -9.67
CA LEU A 74 -6.49 -10.64 -8.66
C LEU A 74 -5.96 -9.26 -9.07
N GLN A 75 -5.48 -9.09 -10.30
CA GLN A 75 -4.95 -7.81 -10.79
C GLN A 75 -6.01 -6.70 -10.78
N LYS A 76 -7.21 -7.00 -11.28
CA LYS A 76 -8.33 -6.05 -11.23
C LYS A 76 -8.64 -5.65 -9.78
N PHE A 77 -8.71 -6.62 -8.87
CA PHE A 77 -8.96 -6.35 -7.46
C PHE A 77 -7.84 -5.52 -6.81
N SER A 78 -6.58 -5.92 -6.98
CA SER A 78 -5.44 -5.24 -6.36
C SER A 78 -5.28 -3.80 -6.86
N SER A 79 -5.63 -3.53 -8.11
CA SER A 79 -5.57 -2.18 -8.69
C SER A 79 -6.48 -1.16 -8.01
N VAL A 80 -7.60 -1.59 -7.42
CA VAL A 80 -8.60 -0.68 -6.82
C VAL A 80 -8.74 -0.83 -5.31
N HIS A 81 -8.31 -1.97 -4.73
CA HIS A 81 -8.57 -2.28 -3.31
C HIS A 81 -7.99 -1.25 -2.35
N ALA A 82 -6.77 -0.76 -2.57
CA ALA A 82 -6.14 0.21 -1.68
C ALA A 82 -6.91 1.55 -1.67
N ALA A 83 -7.27 2.06 -2.86
CA ALA A 83 -8.05 3.28 -3.00
C ALA A 83 -9.42 3.14 -2.30
N PHE A 84 -10.13 2.04 -2.56
CA PHE A 84 -11.40 1.74 -1.91
C PHE A 84 -11.25 1.63 -0.38
N HIS A 85 -10.28 0.84 0.10
CA HIS A 85 -10.11 0.63 1.54
C HIS A 85 -9.79 1.95 2.26
N ASN A 86 -8.89 2.76 1.70
CA ASN A 86 -8.48 4.03 2.30
C ASN A 86 -9.64 5.02 2.29
N HIS A 87 -10.36 5.19 1.18
CA HIS A 87 -11.47 6.14 1.07
C HIS A 87 -12.55 5.94 2.15
N PHE A 88 -12.86 4.69 2.51
CA PHE A 88 -13.86 4.39 3.57
C PHE A 88 -13.29 4.29 5.00
N ASN A 89 -11.97 4.31 5.17
CA ASN A 89 -11.33 4.09 6.48
C ASN A 89 -10.26 5.14 6.84
N GLN A 90 -10.15 6.19 6.04
CA GLN A 90 -9.24 7.29 6.28
C GLN A 90 -9.47 7.88 7.67
N ASP A 91 -8.36 8.13 8.37
CA ASP A 91 -8.29 8.79 9.68
C ASP A 91 -9.19 8.22 10.79
N ARG A 92 -9.70 7.00 10.63
CA ARG A 92 -10.66 6.36 11.57
C ARG A 92 -10.22 6.40 13.04
N HIS A 93 -8.91 6.39 13.29
CA HIS A 93 -8.32 6.39 14.63
C HIS A 93 -7.84 7.78 15.10
N LEU A 94 -7.96 8.79 14.25
CA LEU A 94 -7.53 10.17 14.48
C LEU A 94 -8.71 11.15 14.64
N ILE A 95 -9.91 10.76 14.20
CA ILE A 95 -11.11 11.60 14.24
C ILE A 95 -12.19 11.05 15.18
N SER A 96 -13.11 11.92 15.58
CA SER A 96 -14.28 11.51 16.38
C SER A 96 -15.13 10.48 15.64
N ARG A 97 -15.88 9.67 16.40
CA ARG A 97 -16.76 8.65 15.82
C ARG A 97 -17.85 9.28 14.94
N GLU A 98 -18.34 10.43 15.32
CA GLU A 98 -19.36 11.22 14.63
C GLU A 98 -18.80 11.72 13.29
N THR A 99 -17.61 12.31 13.29
CA THR A 99 -16.91 12.75 12.07
C THR A 99 -16.65 11.58 11.13
N TYR A 100 -16.18 10.45 11.65
CA TYR A 100 -15.94 9.24 10.86
C TYR A 100 -17.23 8.73 10.19
N LYS A 101 -18.36 8.72 10.91
CA LYS A 101 -19.65 8.31 10.34
C LYS A 101 -20.08 9.26 9.22
N ALA A 102 -19.95 10.57 9.43
CA ALA A 102 -20.30 11.56 8.42
C ALA A 102 -19.46 11.41 7.15
N GLN A 103 -18.14 11.29 7.28
CA GLN A 103 -17.22 11.05 6.16
C GLN A 103 -17.58 9.75 5.42
N ARG A 104 -17.78 8.65 6.17
CA ARG A 104 -18.15 7.36 5.56
C ARG A 104 -19.48 7.40 4.81
N SER A 105 -20.45 8.16 5.32
CA SER A 105 -21.74 8.36 4.64
C SER A 105 -21.58 9.19 3.35
N ALA A 106 -20.67 10.16 3.32
CA ALA A 106 -20.36 10.96 2.13
C ALA A 106 -19.56 10.18 1.08
N SER A 107 -18.65 9.30 1.50
CA SER A 107 -17.87 8.44 0.59
C SER A 107 -18.73 7.50 -0.28
N LEU A 108 -19.89 7.08 0.21
CA LEU A 108 -20.74 6.12 -0.51
C LEU A 108 -21.33 6.66 -1.83
N PRO A 109 -21.98 7.83 -1.87
CA PRO A 109 -22.47 8.42 -3.12
C PRO A 109 -21.33 8.81 -4.08
N GLU A 110 -20.20 9.31 -3.57
CA GLU A 110 -19.01 9.57 -4.40
C GLU A 110 -18.54 8.31 -5.11
N TRP A 111 -18.43 7.20 -4.38
CA TRP A 111 -18.06 5.91 -4.96
C TRP A 111 -19.08 5.39 -5.97
N LYS A 112 -20.38 5.53 -5.69
CA LYS A 112 -21.43 5.13 -6.64
C LYS A 112 -21.34 5.89 -7.96
N THR A 113 -20.93 7.16 -7.91
CA THR A 113 -20.73 7.99 -9.09
C THR A 113 -19.55 7.51 -9.93
N LEU A 114 -18.46 7.07 -9.29
CA LEU A 114 -17.27 6.53 -9.97
C LEU A 114 -17.46 5.12 -10.53
N ALA A 115 -18.42 4.36 -10.00
CA ALA A 115 -18.72 2.99 -10.41
C ALA A 115 -19.81 2.88 -11.49
N ALA A 116 -20.47 3.99 -11.82
CA ALA A 116 -21.45 4.10 -12.90
C ALA A 116 -20.76 4.22 -14.26
#